data_AF-A0A7S3ED21-F1
#
_entry.id   AF-A0A7S3ED21-F1
#
_cell.length_a   1.000
_cell.length_b   1.000
_cell.length_c   1.000
_cell.angle_alpha   90.00
_cell.angle_beta   90.00
_cell.angle_gamma   90.00
#
_symmetry.space_group_name_H-M   'P 1'
#
loop_
_entity.id
_entity.type
_entity.pdbx_description
1 polymer ?
#
loop_
_entity_poly.entity_id
_entity_poly.type
_entity_poly.pdbx_seq_one_letter_code
_entity_poly.pdbx_strand_id
1 'polypeptide(L)'
;MLDVKDPDVWRKVYPTLARRKWWRCKLMKTNKFVCNLIVHQIDGESLGDNFPSTLTVERRFALMHLTLAMLPINSPLLYFEPETDGDKEGLEGFIQYLIRRDRAGLALEQHRRYIFIPPCDYSRDRRYEGKSLLGGVQLSSAHGFQNNI
;
A
#
# COMPACT_ATOMS: atom_id res chain seq x y z
N MET A 1 -14.97 6.85 22.83
CA MET A 1 -15.01 5.47 22.29
C MET A 1 -14.99 5.61 20.78
N LEU A 2 -13.92 5.19 20.11
CA LEU A 2 -13.84 5.27 18.64
C LEU A 2 -14.77 4.22 18.06
N ASP A 3 -15.72 4.64 17.23
CA ASP A 3 -16.62 3.71 16.55
C ASP A 3 -15.86 3.04 15.40
N VAL A 4 -15.41 1.81 15.61
CA VAL A 4 -14.64 1.01 14.64
C VAL A 4 -15.42 0.78 13.32
N LYS A 5 -16.74 1.03 13.32
CA LYS A 5 -17.55 0.97 12.10
C LYS A 5 -17.48 2.24 11.26
N ASP A 6 -17.01 3.36 11.83
CA ASP A 6 -16.84 4.62 11.11
C ASP A 6 -15.82 4.43 9.98
N PRO A 7 -16.24 4.59 8.70
CA PRO A 7 -15.32 4.47 7.57
C PRO A 7 -14.24 5.56 7.58
N ASP A 8 -14.36 6.61 8.41
CA ASP A 8 -13.37 7.65 8.65
C ASP A 8 -12.65 7.50 10.01
N VAL A 9 -12.81 6.38 10.73
CA VAL A 9 -12.22 6.24 12.08
C VAL A 9 -10.70 6.44 12.09
N TRP A 10 -10.02 6.10 10.99
CA TRP A 10 -8.58 6.31 10.83
C TRP A 10 -8.20 7.79 10.67
N ARG A 11 -9.08 8.66 10.16
CA ARG A 11 -8.90 10.13 10.23
C ARG A 11 -8.91 10.62 11.67
N LYS A 12 -9.63 9.93 12.56
CA LYS A 12 -9.69 10.22 13.99
C LYS A 12 -8.53 9.58 14.77
N VAL A 13 -8.03 8.41 14.34
CA VAL A 13 -6.83 7.74 14.90
C VAL A 13 -5.55 8.44 14.49
N TYR A 14 -5.52 8.99 13.26
CA TYR A 14 -4.43 9.80 12.75
C TYR A 14 -4.93 11.20 12.35
N PRO A 15 -5.32 12.06 13.30
CA PRO A 15 -5.76 13.43 13.01
C PRO A 15 -4.68 14.26 12.29
N THR A 16 -3.42 13.81 12.37
CA THR A 16 -2.29 14.40 11.66
C THR A 16 -2.28 14.10 10.16
N LEU A 17 -3.07 13.13 9.65
CA LEU A 17 -3.12 12.83 8.21
C LEU A 17 -3.57 14.01 7.36
N ALA A 18 -4.45 14.87 7.88
CA ALA A 18 -4.82 16.12 7.20
C ALA A 18 -3.63 17.06 6.94
N ARG A 19 -2.52 16.89 7.67
CA ARG A 19 -1.25 17.63 7.50
C ARG A 19 -0.15 16.79 6.84
N ARG A 20 -0.40 15.51 6.58
CA ARG A 20 0.59 14.62 5.98
C ARG A 20 0.49 14.67 4.47
N LYS A 21 1.60 14.25 3.86
CA LYS A 21 1.77 14.29 2.42
C LYS A 21 0.86 13.26 1.76
N TRP A 22 0.16 13.71 0.72
CA TRP A 22 -0.71 12.88 -0.08
C TRP A 22 -0.48 13.12 -1.57
N TRP A 23 -0.83 12.12 -2.36
CA TRP A 23 -0.70 12.15 -3.81
C TRP A 23 -1.91 11.50 -4.47
N ARG A 24 -2.21 11.94 -5.69
CA ARG A 24 -3.12 11.23 -6.59
C ARG A 24 -2.34 10.18 -7.37
N CYS A 25 -2.89 8.98 -7.45
CA CYS A 25 -2.26 7.88 -8.17
C CYS A 25 -3.30 7.00 -8.86
N LYS A 26 -3.01 6.59 -10.09
CA LYS A 26 -3.79 5.60 -10.81
C LYS A 26 -3.31 4.19 -10.48
N LEU A 27 -4.20 3.32 -10.02
CA LEU A 27 -3.90 1.91 -9.83
C LEU A 27 -4.20 1.12 -11.11
N MET A 28 -3.19 0.41 -11.59
CA MET A 28 -3.28 -0.49 -12.73
C MET A 28 -2.92 -1.91 -12.30
N LYS A 29 -3.55 -2.91 -12.91
CA LYS A 29 -3.18 -4.33 -12.74
C LYS A 29 -2.96 -4.93 -14.12
N THR A 30 -1.71 -5.30 -14.43
CA THR A 30 -1.35 -5.86 -15.74
C THR A 30 -1.90 -4.99 -16.90
N ASN A 31 -1.63 -3.69 -16.84
CA ASN A 31 -2.11 -2.67 -17.79
C ASN A 31 -3.65 -2.49 -17.90
N LYS A 32 -4.44 -3.07 -17.00
CA LYS A 32 -5.87 -2.77 -16.86
C LYS A 32 -6.08 -1.76 -15.76
N PHE A 33 -6.90 -0.74 -16.02
CA PHE A 33 -7.32 0.23 -15.02
C PHE A 33 -8.10 -0.47 -13.91
N VAL A 34 -7.78 -0.12 -12.67
CA VAL A 34 -8.50 -0.60 -11.48
C VAL A 34 -9.33 0.55 -10.90
N CYS A 35 -8.67 1.62 -10.47
CA CYS A 35 -9.31 2.82 -9.90
C CYS A 35 -8.28 3.95 -9.77
N ASN A 36 -8.75 5.16 -9.46
CA ASN A 36 -7.91 6.25 -8.97
C ASN A 36 -7.86 6.24 -7.44
N LEU A 37 -6.72 6.67 -6.89
CA LEU A 37 -6.42 6.62 -5.47
C LEU A 37 -5.91 7.96 -4.95
N ILE A 38 -6.23 8.24 -3.69
CA ILE A 38 -5.43 9.11 -2.83
C ILE A 38 -4.48 8.24 -2.01
N VAL A 39 -3.20 8.57 -2.05
CA VAL A 39 -2.15 7.87 -1.31
C VAL A 39 -1.64 8.77 -0.22
N HIS A 40 -1.68 8.33 1.02
CA HIS A 40 -1.17 9.06 2.18
C HIS A 40 0.07 8.38 2.72
N GLN A 41 1.13 9.14 3.02
CA GLN A 41 2.22 8.60 3.82
C GLN A 41 1.86 8.67 5.31
N ILE A 42 1.73 7.51 5.94
CA ILE A 42 1.25 7.36 7.32
C ILE A 42 2.37 7.02 8.32
N ASP A 43 3.55 6.62 7.84
CA ASP A 43 4.74 6.41 8.68
C ASP A 43 6.03 6.34 7.83
N GLY A 44 7.19 6.25 8.50
CA GLY A 44 8.49 6.02 7.89
C GLY A 44 9.13 7.25 7.23
N GLU A 45 10.23 7.03 6.51
CA GLU A 45 11.01 8.09 5.85
C GLU A 45 10.21 8.80 4.76
N SER A 46 10.39 10.13 4.62
CA SER A 46 9.67 10.92 3.62
C SER A 46 10.00 10.49 2.18
N LEU A 47 8.97 10.27 1.35
CA LEU A 47 9.16 9.93 -0.07
C LEU A 47 9.55 11.11 -0.97
N GLY A 48 9.65 12.33 -0.44
CA GLY A 48 9.83 13.55 -1.24
C GLY A 48 8.56 13.94 -1.99
N ASP A 49 8.57 14.96 -2.84
CA ASP A 49 7.36 15.43 -3.56
C ASP A 49 6.95 14.53 -4.73
N ASN A 50 7.89 13.73 -5.23
CA ASN A 50 7.72 12.95 -6.43
C ASN A 50 7.19 11.54 -6.09
N PHE A 51 5.87 11.42 -6.09
CA PHE A 51 5.18 10.13 -6.08
C PHE A 51 4.67 9.79 -7.49
N PRO A 52 4.70 8.50 -7.90
CA PRO A 52 4.23 8.10 -9.23
C PRO A 52 2.75 8.41 -9.45
N SER A 53 2.43 9.03 -10.58
CA SER A 53 1.03 9.26 -10.99
C SER A 53 0.30 7.97 -11.37
N THR A 54 1.03 6.88 -11.63
CA THR A 54 0.50 5.55 -11.93
C THR A 54 1.34 4.50 -11.23
N LEU A 55 0.69 3.50 -10.64
CA LEU A 55 1.34 2.29 -10.14
C LEU A 55 0.73 1.07 -10.82
N THR A 56 1.56 0.33 -11.56
CA THR A 56 1.16 -0.91 -12.22
C THR A 56 1.59 -2.12 -11.42
N VAL A 57 0.60 -2.83 -10.87
CA VAL A 57 0.80 -4.10 -10.18
C VAL A 57 1.04 -5.19 -11.22
N GLU A 58 2.30 -5.58 -11.37
CA GLU A 58 2.73 -6.60 -12.34
C GLU A 58 2.92 -7.96 -11.69
N ARG A 59 3.32 -7.97 -10.42
CA ARG A 59 3.68 -9.19 -9.70
C ARG A 59 2.91 -9.32 -8.40
N ARG A 60 2.92 -10.54 -7.87
CA ARG A 60 2.33 -10.91 -6.58
C ARG A 60 3.22 -11.92 -5.89
N PHE A 61 3.25 -11.89 -4.56
CA PHE A 61 3.97 -12.87 -3.75
C PHE A 61 3.15 -13.22 -2.50
N ALA A 62 3.43 -14.38 -1.88
CA ALA A 62 2.64 -14.88 -0.74
C ALA A 62 2.79 -13.96 0.48
N LEU A 63 1.70 -13.74 1.21
CA LEU A 63 1.72 -12.88 2.40
C LEU A 63 2.73 -13.38 3.45
N MET A 64 2.96 -14.70 3.53
CA MET A 64 4.00 -15.28 4.38
C MET A 64 5.41 -14.73 4.10
N HIS A 65 5.68 -14.24 2.89
CA HIS A 65 6.97 -13.63 2.58
C HIS A 65 7.04 -12.16 2.99
N LEU A 66 6.00 -11.53 3.56
CA LEU A 66 6.08 -10.14 4.03
C LEU A 66 7.03 -9.99 5.23
N THR A 67 7.15 -11.02 6.06
CA THR A 67 8.16 -11.08 7.14
C THR A 67 9.57 -11.18 6.57
N LEU A 68 9.75 -11.97 5.50
CA LEU A 68 11.02 -12.13 4.76
C LEU A 68 11.34 -10.94 3.86
N ALA A 69 10.32 -10.25 3.36
CA ALA A 69 10.47 -9.08 2.50
C ALA A 69 11.13 -7.93 3.24
N MET A 70 11.27 -8.02 4.58
CA MET A 70 11.99 -7.09 5.45
C MET A 70 11.79 -5.65 4.98
N LEU A 71 10.60 -5.10 5.17
CA LEU A 71 10.47 -3.64 5.15
C LEU A 71 11.40 -3.10 6.24
N PRO A 72 12.47 -2.33 5.91
CA PRO A 72 13.29 -1.67 6.91
C PRO A 72 12.45 -0.98 7.98
N ILE A 73 12.99 -0.85 9.20
CA ILE A 73 12.28 -0.22 10.34
C ILE A 73 11.78 1.20 9.99
N ASN A 74 12.44 1.89 9.06
CA ASN A 74 12.09 3.24 8.62
C ASN A 74 11.46 3.30 7.22
N SER A 75 11.04 2.16 6.66
CA SER A 75 10.44 2.13 5.33
C SER A 75 9.17 2.99 5.29
N PRO A 76 8.99 3.82 4.26
CA PRO A 76 7.76 4.58 4.09
C PRO A 76 6.55 3.66 4.08
N LEU A 77 5.58 3.97 4.95
CA LEU A 77 4.31 3.26 5.05
C LEU A 77 3.21 4.14 4.47
N LEU A 78 2.42 3.55 3.58
CA LEU A 78 1.36 4.22 2.83
C LEU A 78 -0.02 3.68 3.21
N TYR A 79 -1.01 4.54 3.11
CA TYR A 79 -2.42 4.19 3.16
C TYR A 79 -3.07 4.64 1.85
N PHE A 80 -3.85 3.76 1.24
CA PHE A 80 -4.54 4.05 -0.02
C PHE A 80 -6.04 4.23 0.21
N GLU A 81 -6.60 5.29 -0.34
CA GLU A 81 -8.03 5.57 -0.37
C GLU A 81 -8.52 5.67 -1.81
N PRO A 82 -9.79 5.36 -2.08
CA PRO A 82 -10.38 5.68 -3.37
C PRO A 82 -10.41 7.21 -3.54
N GLU A 83 -10.12 7.72 -4.73
CA GLU A 83 -10.20 9.17 -4.98
C GLU A 83 -11.64 9.68 -4.93
N THR A 84 -12.57 8.91 -5.47
CA THR A 84 -14.00 9.21 -5.49
C THR A 84 -14.84 8.02 -5.04
N ASP A 85 -16.15 8.24 -4.83
CA ASP A 85 -17.07 7.14 -4.57
C ASP A 85 -17.13 6.11 -5.71
N GLY A 86 -16.92 6.54 -6.95
CA GLY A 86 -16.85 5.65 -8.12
C GLY A 86 -15.61 4.75 -8.15
N ASP A 87 -14.55 5.11 -7.41
CA ASP A 87 -13.31 4.33 -7.34
C ASP A 87 -13.35 3.23 -6.26
N LYS A 88 -14.36 3.26 -5.36
CA LYS A 88 -14.50 2.34 -4.23
C LYS A 88 -14.56 0.88 -4.68
N GLU A 89 -15.43 0.57 -5.64
CA GLU A 89 -15.63 -0.80 -6.12
C GLU A 89 -14.34 -1.40 -6.72
N GLY A 90 -13.60 -0.59 -7.48
CA GLY A 90 -12.33 -1.02 -8.07
C GLY A 90 -11.28 -1.34 -7.01
N LEU A 91 -11.14 -0.47 -6.01
CA LEU A 91 -10.22 -0.69 -4.89
C LEU A 91 -10.62 -1.91 -4.05
N GLU A 92 -11.89 -2.03 -3.66
CA GLU A 92 -12.40 -3.16 -2.90
C GLU A 92 -12.24 -4.47 -3.66
N GLY A 93 -12.56 -4.49 -4.96
CA GLY A 93 -12.36 -5.65 -5.83
C GLY A 93 -10.90 -6.09 -5.89
N PHE A 94 -9.96 -5.13 -5.93
CA PHE A 94 -8.53 -5.42 -5.90
C PHE A 94 -8.06 -5.95 -4.53
N ILE A 95 -8.55 -5.39 -3.42
CA ILE A 95 -8.29 -5.89 -2.07
C ILE A 95 -8.77 -7.33 -1.94
N GLN A 96 -10.03 -7.60 -2.30
CA GLN A 96 -10.62 -8.94 -2.24
C GLN A 96 -9.87 -9.93 -3.12
N TYR A 97 -9.39 -9.50 -4.29
CA TYR A 97 -8.55 -10.31 -5.16
C TYR A 97 -7.23 -10.73 -4.49
N LEU A 98 -6.58 -9.84 -3.75
CA LEU A 98 -5.35 -10.15 -3.00
C LEU A 98 -5.62 -11.08 -1.82
N ILE A 99 -6.66 -10.80 -1.02
CA ILE A 99 -7.07 -11.62 0.13
C ILE A 99 -7.39 -13.05 -0.30
N ARG A 100 -8.26 -13.23 -1.31
CA ARG A 100 -8.67 -14.57 -1.79
C ARG A 100 -7.51 -15.42 -2.31
N ARG A 101 -6.39 -14.79 -2.66
CA ARG A 101 -5.21 -15.46 -3.20
C ARG A 101 -4.09 -15.61 -2.18
N ASP A 102 -4.27 -15.10 -0.97
CA ASP A 102 -3.22 -15.01 0.06
C ASP A 102 -1.94 -14.35 -0.48
N ARG A 103 -2.09 -13.21 -1.16
CA ARG A 103 -0.98 -12.50 -1.81
C ARG A 103 -0.91 -11.02 -1.45
N ALA A 104 0.31 -10.49 -1.46
CA ALA A 104 0.58 -9.07 -1.63
C ALA A 104 0.77 -8.73 -3.13
N GLY A 105 0.44 -7.50 -3.51
CA GLY A 105 0.76 -6.94 -4.83
C GLY A 105 2.14 -6.29 -4.84
N LEU A 106 2.78 -6.27 -6.01
CA LEU A 106 4.07 -5.62 -6.22
C LEU A 106 4.03 -4.78 -7.50
N ALA A 107 4.29 -3.48 -7.37
CA ALA A 107 4.61 -2.58 -8.48
C ALA A 107 6.07 -2.16 -8.40
N LEU A 108 6.70 -2.03 -9.56
CA LEU A 108 8.04 -1.48 -9.71
C LEU A 108 7.90 -0.16 -10.45
N GLU A 109 8.45 0.91 -9.88
CA GLU A 109 8.47 2.21 -10.53
C GLU A 109 9.83 2.84 -10.28
N GLN A 110 10.57 3.07 -11.37
CA GLN A 110 11.98 3.47 -11.34
C GLN A 110 12.82 2.56 -10.42
N HIS A 111 13.36 3.12 -9.35
CA HIS A 111 14.18 2.42 -8.35
C HIS A 111 13.40 2.11 -7.07
N ARG A 112 12.07 2.12 -7.09
CA ARG A 112 11.22 1.87 -5.92
C ARG A 112 10.31 0.67 -6.15
N ARG A 113 10.17 -0.14 -5.12
CA ARG A 113 9.21 -1.25 -5.04
C ARG A 113 8.06 -0.81 -4.14
N TYR A 114 6.85 -0.88 -4.66
CA TYR A 114 5.63 -0.60 -3.92
C TYR A 114 4.92 -1.92 -3.67
N ILE A 115 4.84 -2.29 -2.38
CA ILE A 115 4.23 -3.52 -1.91
C ILE A 115 2.81 -3.19 -1.43
N PHE A 116 1.80 -3.76 -2.06
CA PHE A 116 0.39 -3.59 -1.70
C PHE A 116 -0.03 -4.72 -0.77
N ILE A 117 -0.35 -4.37 0.47
CA ILE A 117 -0.69 -5.30 1.55
C ILE A 117 -2.19 -5.14 1.83
N PRO A 118 -3.02 -6.17 1.58
CA PRO A 118 -4.42 -6.13 1.97
C PRO A 118 -4.58 -6.17 3.50
N PRO A 119 -5.74 -5.79 4.05
CA PRO A 119 -6.08 -6.06 5.44
C PRO A 119 -5.96 -7.57 5.74
N CYS A 120 -4.98 -7.93 6.55
CA CYS A 120 -4.65 -9.31 6.91
C CYS A 120 -4.01 -9.38 8.31
N ASP A 121 -3.65 -10.58 8.78
CA ASP A 121 -3.01 -10.76 10.10
C ASP A 121 -1.72 -9.93 10.21
N TYR A 122 -0.88 -9.94 9.17
CA TYR A 122 0.36 -9.16 9.12
C TYR A 122 0.14 -7.65 9.32
N SER A 123 -0.91 -7.08 8.71
CA SER A 123 -1.22 -5.66 8.91
C SER A 123 -1.75 -5.39 10.32
N ARG A 124 -2.53 -6.32 10.90
CA ARG A 124 -3.04 -6.20 12.27
C ARG A 124 -1.94 -6.27 13.31
N ASP A 125 -0.92 -7.11 13.12
CA ASP A 125 0.26 -7.18 13.99
C ASP A 125 1.04 -5.85 14.03
N ARG A 126 0.92 -5.04 12.97
CA ARG A 126 1.46 -3.67 12.89
C ARG A 126 0.48 -2.61 13.40
N ARG A 127 -0.53 -3.02 14.18
CA ARG A 127 -1.58 -2.16 14.75
C ARG A 127 -2.39 -1.39 13.70
N TYR A 128 -2.43 -1.91 12.47
CA TYR A 128 -3.32 -1.38 11.46
C TYR A 128 -4.65 -2.12 11.49
N GLU A 129 -5.70 -1.38 11.86
CA GLU A 129 -7.08 -1.87 11.93
C GLU A 129 -7.93 -1.34 10.75
N GLY A 130 -7.31 -0.67 9.78
CA GLY A 130 -8.01 -0.11 8.63
C GLY A 130 -8.53 -1.18 7.66
N LYS A 131 -9.52 -0.80 6.84
CA LYS A 131 -10.17 -1.68 5.85
C LYS A 131 -9.58 -1.57 4.45
N SER A 132 -8.65 -0.65 4.22
CA SER A 132 -8.05 -0.39 2.91
C SER A 132 -6.66 -1.03 2.77
N LEU A 133 -6.03 -0.84 1.61
CA LEU A 133 -4.67 -1.28 1.35
C LEU A 133 -3.66 -0.48 2.19
N LEU A 134 -2.68 -1.20 2.74
CA LEU A 134 -1.42 -0.63 3.16
C LEU A 134 -0.38 -0.74 2.04
N GLY A 135 0.57 0.19 2.04
CA GLY A 135 1.71 0.17 1.13
C GLY A 135 3.03 0.19 1.87
N GLY A 136 3.93 -0.74 1.56
CA GLY A 136 5.33 -0.62 1.93
C GLY A 136 6.14 -0.12 0.75
N VAL A 137 7.03 0.85 0.95
CA VAL A 137 7.99 1.27 -0.09
C VAL A 137 9.39 0.79 0.27
N GLN A 138 10.04 0.19 -0.72
CA GLN A 138 11.45 -0.19 -0.65
C GLN A 138 12.22 0.47 -1.76
N LEU A 139 13.39 1.01 -1.44
CA LEU A 139 14.36 1.34 -2.48
C LEU A 139 14.87 0.02 -3.05
N SER A 140 14.76 -0.14 -4.36
CA SER A 140 15.48 -1.17 -5.07
C SER A 140 16.95 -0.76 -5.06
N SER A 141 17.66 -1.17 -4.02
CA SER A 141 19.12 -1.08 -4.01
C SER A 141 19.64 -1.64 -5.32
N ALA A 142 20.51 -0.91 -6.01
CA ALA A 142 21.28 -1.41 -7.15
C ALA A 142 22.33 -2.48 -6.72
N HIS A 143 22.07 -3.19 -5.63
CA HIS A 143 22.85 -4.33 -5.20
C HIS A 143 22.04 -5.58 -5.49
N GLY A 144 22.46 -6.25 -6.56
CA GLY A 144 21.94 -7.53 -6.95
C GLY A 144 21.90 -8.46 -5.75
N PHE A 145 20.82 -9.23 -5.66
CA PHE A 145 20.87 -10.53 -5.04
C PHE A 145 22.06 -11.26 -5.69
N GLN A 146 23.18 -11.36 -4.96
CA GLN A 146 24.16 -12.40 -5.24
C GLN A 146 23.41 -13.72 -5.09
N ASN A 147 23.31 -14.43 -6.21
CA ASN A 147 22.94 -15.83 -6.24
C ASN A 147 23.83 -16.57 -5.24
N ASN A 148 23.25 -17.06 -4.15
CA ASN A 148 23.78 -18.20 -3.44
C ASN A 148 22.90 -19.39 -3.79
N ILE A 149 23.32 -20.11 -4.83
CA ILE A 149 23.16 -21.56 -4.95
C ILE A 149 24.58 -22.11 -4.84
#